data_AF-A0A947S5T6-F1
#
_entry.id   AF-A0A947S5T6-F1
#
_cell.length_a   1.000
_cell.length_b   1.000
_cell.length_c   1.000
_cell.angle_alpha   90.00
_cell.angle_beta   90.00
_cell.angle_gamma   90.00
#
_symmetry.space_group_name_H-M   'P 1'
#
loop_
_entity.id
_entity.type
_entity.pdbx_description
1 polymer ?
#
loop_
_entity_poly.entity_id
_entity_poly.type
_entity_poly.pdbx_seq_one_letter_code
_entity_poly.pdbx_strand_id
1 'polypeptide(L)'
;MIEAGYGLGEAIVSGAITPDSYVVHKKEETILDINISVQEKQIVMKPGGGSVIKPVLKFKQAKQKLTGRQIIELSKIIKKIEQHYKCPQDIEWAVYKNKFYILQSRPITTL
;
A
#
# COMPACT_ATOMS: atom_id res chain seq x y z
N MET A 1 8.34 -6.08 -0.54
CA MET A 1 6.97 -6.34 -0.06
C MET A 1 6.14 -5.10 -0.32
N ILE A 2 4.86 -5.26 -0.63
CA ILE A 2 3.90 -4.15 -0.79
C ILE A 2 2.73 -4.43 0.16
N GLU A 3 2.35 -3.45 0.96
CA GLU A 3 1.18 -3.52 1.83
C GLU A 3 0.11 -2.54 1.37
N ALA A 4 -1.16 -2.96 1.38
CA ALA A 4 -2.26 -2.14 0.91
C ALA A 4 -3.51 -2.27 1.79
N GLY A 5 -4.15 -1.13 2.05
CA GLY A 5 -5.41 -1.03 2.78
C GLY A 5 -6.31 0.05 2.18
N TYR A 6 -7.61 -0.01 2.48
CA TYR A 6 -8.54 1.07 2.14
C TYR A 6 -8.37 2.26 3.07
N GLY A 7 -8.57 3.46 2.53
CA GLY A 7 -8.51 4.72 3.27
C GLY A 7 -7.11 5.34 3.26
N LEU A 8 -6.87 6.22 4.24
CA LEU A 8 -5.58 6.87 4.45
C LEU A 8 -4.54 5.89 5.01
N GLY A 9 -3.28 6.05 4.60
CA GLY A 9 -2.16 5.21 5.03
C GLY A 9 -1.91 5.22 6.54
N GLU A 10 -2.38 6.25 7.26
CA GLU A 10 -2.40 6.34 8.72
C GLU A 10 -2.94 5.06 9.38
N ALA A 11 -3.93 4.40 8.76
CA ALA A 11 -4.52 3.17 9.31
C ALA A 11 -3.52 2.00 9.36
N ILE A 12 -2.58 1.94 8.41
CA ILE A 12 -1.53 0.91 8.37
C ILE A 12 -0.40 1.29 9.32
N VAL A 13 0.08 2.53 9.24
CA VAL A 13 1.22 3.02 10.04
C VAL A 13 0.94 2.94 11.56
N SER A 14 -0.31 3.22 11.97
CA SER A 14 -0.74 3.10 13.36
C SER A 14 -1.03 1.66 13.83
N GLY A 15 -1.00 0.67 12.92
CA GLY A 15 -1.43 -0.70 13.21
C GLY A 15 -2.95 -0.84 13.45
N ALA A 16 -3.75 0.18 13.09
CA ALA A 16 -5.19 0.16 13.30
C ALA A 16 -5.91 -0.88 12.44
N ILE A 17 -5.32 -1.32 11.33
CA ILE A 17 -5.83 -2.37 10.43
C ILE A 17 -4.71 -3.33 10.02
N THR A 18 -5.09 -4.57 9.69
CA THR A 18 -4.20 -5.51 9.00
C THR A 18 -4.32 -5.31 7.48
N PRO A 19 -3.25 -4.92 6.78
CA PRO A 19 -3.31 -4.72 5.33
C PRO A 19 -3.32 -6.05 4.57
N ASP A 20 -3.63 -6.00 3.27
CA ASP A 20 -3.16 -7.04 2.37
C ASP A 20 -1.64 -6.93 2.24
N SER A 21 -0.95 -8.05 2.03
CA SER A 21 0.47 -8.07 1.70
C SER A 21 0.73 -8.80 0.38
N TYR A 22 1.61 -8.23 -0.43
CA TYR A 22 2.01 -8.76 -1.72
C TYR A 22 3.53 -8.88 -1.79
N VAL A 23 4.02 -10.07 -2.10
CA VAL A 23 5.45 -10.32 -2.30
C VAL A 23 5.72 -10.40 -3.79
N VAL A 24 6.64 -9.56 -4.28
CA VAL A 24 6.99 -9.46 -5.70
C VAL A 24 8.47 -9.75 -5.88
N HIS A 25 8.79 -10.58 -6.87
CA HIS A 25 10.17 -10.83 -7.27
C HIS A 25 10.74 -9.63 -8.02
N LYS A 26 11.75 -8.97 -7.47
CA LYS A 26 12.27 -7.68 -7.99
C LYS A 26 12.84 -7.74 -9.42
N LYS A 27 13.39 -8.89 -9.84
CA LYS A 27 14.00 -9.07 -11.16
C LYS A 27 12.98 -9.50 -12.20
N GLU A 28 12.38 -10.68 -12.01
CA GLU A 28 11.34 -11.23 -12.88
C GLU A 28 10.02 -10.41 -12.94
N GLU A 29 9.79 -9.47 -12.03
CA GLU A 29 8.54 -8.69 -11.97
C GLU A 29 7.29 -9.59 -11.87
N THR A 30 7.40 -10.68 -11.13
CA THR A 30 6.34 -11.65 -10.88
C THR A 30 5.84 -11.57 -9.45
N ILE A 31 4.55 -11.82 -9.24
CA ILE A 31 3.97 -11.92 -7.90
C ILE A 31 4.29 -13.32 -7.36
N LEU A 32 4.98 -13.38 -6.22
CA LEU A 32 5.37 -14.61 -5.55
C LEU A 32 4.31 -15.06 -4.53
N ASP A 33 3.70 -14.10 -3.83
CA ASP A 33 2.71 -14.38 -2.79
C ASP A 33 1.69 -13.25 -2.67
N ILE A 34 0.47 -13.62 -2.28
CA ILE A 34 -0.66 -12.73 -2.05
C ILE A 34 -1.36 -13.16 -0.76
N ASN A 35 -1.32 -12.31 0.26
CA ASN A 35 -2.08 -12.48 1.48
C ASN A 35 -3.16 -11.40 1.58
N ILE A 36 -4.42 -11.84 1.66
CA ILE A 36 -5.58 -10.94 1.71
C ILE A 36 -6.15 -10.90 3.11
N SER A 37 -6.21 -9.71 3.68
CA SER A 37 -6.76 -9.48 5.03
C SER A 37 -8.18 -8.94 4.97
N VAL A 38 -9.04 -9.37 5.90
CA VAL A 38 -10.35 -8.75 6.09
C VAL A 38 -10.14 -7.38 6.75
N GLN A 39 -10.56 -6.31 6.07
CA GLN A 39 -10.48 -4.95 6.59
C GLN A 39 -11.87 -4.40 6.90
N GLU A 40 -12.23 -4.34 8.18
CA GLU A 40 -13.58 -3.92 8.60
C GLU A 40 -13.77 -2.40 8.66
N LYS A 41 -12.68 -1.66 8.83
CA LYS A 41 -12.67 -0.21 9.01
C LYS A 41 -11.58 0.46 8.18
N GLN A 42 -11.75 1.74 7.90
CA GLN A 42 -10.80 2.58 7.16
C GLN A 42 -10.79 3.98 7.75
N ILE A 43 -9.65 4.66 7.68
CA ILE A 43 -9.55 6.08 8.02
C ILE A 43 -9.81 6.89 6.74
N VAL A 44 -10.69 7.88 6.79
CA VAL A 44 -10.99 8.77 5.66
C VAL A 44 -10.96 10.22 6.09
N MET A 45 -10.70 11.13 5.15
CA MET A 45 -10.80 12.57 5.42
C MET A 45 -12.25 12.98 5.70
N LYS A 46 -12.43 13.88 6.68
CA LYS A 46 -13.70 14.56 6.91
C LYS A 46 -13.82 15.78 5.99
N PRO A 47 -15.04 16.13 5.53
CA PRO A 47 -15.30 17.47 5.02
C PRO A 47 -14.91 18.51 6.08
N GLY A 48 -14.14 19.54 5.70
CA GLY A 48 -13.68 20.57 6.64
C GLY A 48 -12.37 20.27 7.38
N GLY A 49 -11.73 19.13 7.11
CA GLY A 49 -10.40 18.80 7.65
C GLY A 49 -10.41 17.74 8.75
N GLY A 50 -9.23 17.15 8.98
CA GLY A 50 -9.07 15.99 9.87
C GLY A 50 -9.54 14.67 9.27
N SER A 51 -9.43 13.60 10.07
CA SER A 51 -9.77 12.23 9.66
C SER A 51 -10.81 11.59 10.58
N VAL A 52 -11.47 10.54 10.09
CA VAL A 52 -12.45 9.74 10.83
C VAL A 52 -12.37 8.27 10.44
N ILE A 53 -12.63 7.38 11.39
CA ILE A 53 -12.81 5.96 11.11
C ILE A 53 -14.21 5.72 10.56
N LYS A 54 -14.32 5.03 9.43
CA LYS A 54 -15.58 4.55 8.86
C LYS A 54 -15.53 3.05 8.62
N PRO A 55 -16.67 2.34 8.67
CA PRO A 55 -16.73 0.95 8.26
C PRO A 55 -16.44 0.83 6.75
N VAL A 56 -15.75 -0.24 6.37
CA VAL A 56 -15.66 -0.69 4.98
C VAL A 56 -16.92 -1.50 4.68
N LEU A 57 -17.52 -1.29 3.50
CA LEU A 57 -18.70 -2.05 3.07
C LEU A 57 -18.42 -3.55 3.14
N LYS A 58 -19.33 -4.34 3.74
CA LYS A 58 -19.14 -5.79 4.01
C LYS A 58 -18.62 -6.57 2.81
N PHE A 59 -19.19 -6.36 1.61
CA PHE A 59 -18.77 -7.03 0.38
C PHE A 59 -17.37 -6.63 -0.14
N LYS A 60 -16.76 -5.56 0.40
CA LYS A 60 -15.39 -5.12 0.06
C LYS A 60 -14.35 -5.56 1.08
N GLN A 61 -14.74 -5.95 2.30
CA GLN A 61 -13.80 -6.16 3.42
C GLN A 61 -12.77 -7.24 3.11
N ALA A 62 -13.19 -8.35 2.50
CA ALA A 62 -12.34 -9.47 2.08
C ALA A 62 -11.84 -9.37 0.63
N LYS A 63 -12.13 -8.26 -0.09
CA LYS A 63 -11.61 -8.09 -1.45
C LYS A 63 -10.16 -7.67 -1.42
N GLN A 64 -9.40 -8.19 -2.37
CA GLN A 64 -8.03 -7.76 -2.64
C GLN A 64 -8.01 -6.26 -3.03
N LYS A 65 -7.07 -5.51 -2.45
CA LYS A 65 -7.05 -4.04 -2.55
C LYS A 65 -6.37 -3.55 -3.84
N LEU A 66 -5.37 -4.28 -4.33
CA LEU A 66 -4.71 -4.00 -5.62
C LEU A 66 -4.88 -5.15 -6.60
N THR A 67 -5.20 -4.84 -7.85
CA THR A 67 -5.14 -5.84 -8.93
C THR A 67 -3.71 -6.28 -9.20
N GLY A 68 -3.51 -7.47 -9.81
CA GLY A 68 -2.18 -7.94 -10.19
C GLY A 68 -1.41 -6.94 -11.07
N ARG A 69 -2.10 -6.29 -12.02
CA ARG A 69 -1.52 -5.22 -12.85
C ARG A 69 -1.02 -4.04 -12.01
N GLN A 70 -1.80 -3.60 -11.03
CA GLN A 70 -1.42 -2.51 -10.12
C GLN A 70 -0.22 -2.89 -9.24
N ILE A 71 -0.17 -4.14 -8.77
CA ILE A 71 0.96 -4.65 -7.97
C ILE A 71 2.26 -4.58 -8.78
N ILE A 72 2.24 -5.04 -10.03
CA ILE A 72 3.43 -4.99 -10.92
C ILE A 72 3.79 -3.54 -11.28
N GLU A 73 2.80 -2.70 -11.59
CA GLU A 73 3.02 -1.28 -11.87
C GLU A 73 3.71 -0.56 -10.70
N LEU A 74 3.19 -0.74 -9.49
CA LEU A 74 3.76 -0.14 -8.28
C LEU A 74 5.16 -0.69 -7.99
N SER A 75 5.39 -2.00 -8.18
CA SER A 75 6.72 -2.61 -8.02
C SER A 75 7.77 -1.96 -8.92
N LYS A 76 7.41 -1.62 -10.17
CA LYS A 76 8.28 -0.90 -11.11
C LYS A 76 8.63 0.50 -10.63
N ILE A 77 7.66 1.22 -10.06
CA ILE A 77 7.88 2.56 -9.48
C ILE A 77 8.86 2.45 -8.30
N ILE A 78 8.60 1.53 -7.37
CA ILE A 78 9.46 1.28 -6.19
C ILE A 78 10.89 0.93 -6.61
N LYS A 79 11.05 0.04 -7.60
CA LYS A 79 12.36 -0.35 -8.13
C LYS A 79 13.15 0.83 -8.69
N LYS A 80 12.50 1.76 -9.42
CA LYS A 80 13.14 2.98 -9.92
C LYS A 80 13.60 3.89 -8.79
N ILE A 81 12.80 4.01 -7.72
CA ILE A 81 13.14 4.80 -6.54
C ILE A 81 14.35 4.19 -5.81
N GLU A 82 14.34 2.88 -5.57
CA GLU A 82 15.48 2.16 -4.97
C GLU A 82 16.76 2.33 -5.81
N GLN A 83 16.67 2.21 -7.14
CA GLN A 83 17.80 2.43 -8.05
C GLN A 83 18.33 3.88 -7.99
N HIS A 84 17.44 4.86 -7.86
CA HIS A 84 17.82 6.26 -7.73
C HIS A 84 18.61 6.53 -6.44
N TYR A 85 18.12 6.03 -5.31
CA TYR A 85 18.76 6.23 -4.00
C TYR A 85 19.89 5.24 -3.71
N LYS A 86 20.04 4.18 -4.53
CA LYS A 86 21.10 3.15 -4.43
C LYS A 86 21.11 2.38 -3.11
N CYS A 87 20.00 2.38 -2.38
CA CYS A 87 19.81 1.59 -1.17
C CYS A 87 18.33 1.24 -0.99
N PRO A 88 17.99 0.18 -0.24
CA PRO A 88 16.61 -0.18 0.04
C PRO A 88 15.84 0.98 0.67
N GLN A 89 14.62 1.19 0.22
CA GLN A 89 13.75 2.28 0.65
C GLN A 89 12.49 1.72 1.32
N ASP A 90 12.08 2.36 2.39
CA ASP A 90 10.73 2.31 2.94
C ASP A 90 9.91 3.45 2.31
N ILE A 91 8.80 3.10 1.66
CA ILE A 91 8.07 3.99 0.74
C ILE A 91 6.60 4.01 1.11
N GLU A 92 6.10 5.20 1.41
CA GLU A 92 4.67 5.45 1.55
C GLU A 92 4.09 5.90 0.20
N TRP A 93 2.96 5.31 -0.17
CA TRP A 93 2.30 5.56 -1.44
C TRP A 93 0.79 5.60 -1.27
N ALA A 94 0.11 6.22 -2.23
CA ALA A 94 -1.34 6.21 -2.35
C ALA A 94 -1.75 5.93 -3.80
N VAL A 95 -2.95 5.36 -3.96
CA VAL A 95 -3.59 5.21 -5.28
C VAL A 95 -4.89 5.98 -5.30
N TYR A 96 -5.05 6.85 -6.29
CA TYR A 96 -6.28 7.60 -6.52
C TYR A 96 -6.60 7.61 -8.01
N LYS A 97 -7.82 7.19 -8.37
CA LYS A 97 -8.27 7.04 -9.77
C LYS A 97 -7.24 6.27 -10.64
N ASN A 98 -6.79 5.12 -10.13
CA ASN A 98 -5.78 4.25 -10.77
C ASN A 98 -4.41 4.90 -11.03
N LYS A 99 -4.10 6.04 -10.41
CA LYS A 99 -2.78 6.66 -10.46
C LYS A 99 -2.09 6.55 -9.12
N PHE A 100 -0.85 6.08 -9.13
CA PHE A 100 0.00 6.02 -7.96
C PHE A 100 0.66 7.37 -7.66
N TYR A 101 0.76 7.68 -6.38
CA TYR A 101 1.46 8.84 -5.83
C TYR A 101 2.41 8.35 -4.75
N ILE A 102 3.64 8.85 -4.78
CA ILE A 102 4.62 8.61 -3.72
C ILE A 102 4.51 9.75 -2.73
N LEU A 103 4.29 9.40 -1.47
CA LEU A 103 4.09 10.36 -0.39
C LEU A 103 5.37 10.59 0.40
N GLN A 104 6.13 9.50 0.63
CA GLN A 104 7.40 9.52 1.33
C GLN A 104 8.31 8.41 0.79
N SER A 105 9.63 8.63 0.83
CA SER A 105 10.65 7.61 0.65
C SER A 105 11.76 7.87 1.65
N ARG A 106 12.17 6.85 2.40
CA ARG A 106 13.29 6.92 3.35
C ARG A 106 14.17 5.67 3.27
N PRO A 107 15.50 5.79 3.45
CA PRO A 107 16.37 4.62 3.50
C PRO A 107 16.01 3.67 4.64
N ILE A 108 16.09 2.36 4.39
CA ILE A 108 16.04 1.34 5.44
C ILE A 108 17.44 1.22 6.03
N THR A 109 17.57 1.49 7.34
CA THR A 109 18.86 1.50 8.05
C THR A 109 19.10 0.27 8.93
N THR A 110 18.14 -0.65 9.00
CA THR A 110 18.14 -1.81 9.91
C THR A 110 18.20 -3.15 9.17
N LEU A 111 19.02 -3.24 8.12
CA LEU A 111 19.20 -4.49 7.34
C LEU A 111 20.08 -5.50 8.08
#